data_AF-A0A7C1BIU4-F1
#
_entry.id   AF-A0A7C1BIU4-F1
#
_cell.length_a   1.000
_cell.length_b   1.000
_cell.length_c   1.000
_cell.angle_alpha   90.00
_cell.angle_beta   90.00
_cell.angle_gamma   90.00
#
_symmetry.space_group_name_H-M   'P 1'
#
loop_
_entity.id
_entity.type
_entity.pdbx_description
1 polymer ?
#
loop_
_entity_poly.entity_id
_entity_poly.type
_entity_poly.pdbx_seq_one_letter_code
_entity_poly.pdbx_strand_id
1 'polypeptide(L)'
;MAEEGERVGILVVSYGSRAAAVLEALSRSEEYNARFFVVDKQRNPFNLRHAVGKGTAVGKGTAEKGKHVVIPDLDAGKICEFVAANKDEIDFGICCPEKPIISGVRDLVESETGVPLLCPTRRFALEGSKAWQRRLLAECCPEANPRFEVFRRSDYTTREEAKRAVWRFLDEVGDEVAVKPDKPAAGKGVGVWGDHFTSRGQLFEHFWSIFEGGSGVVVEEKLEGEESSFQAFCDGKRLAALPDTRDYKRAFDGDLGQKRVEWALTRTVRTGCRSWRSGTGRKRSDWFRRFSRGCAGARSRVGESGRASGGTTGRG
;
A
#
# COMPACT_ATOMS: atom_id res chain seq x y z
N MET A 1 -8.26 2.67 -44.18
CA MET A 1 -8.78 1.84 -43.07
C MET A 1 -7.96 2.20 -41.85
N ALA A 2 -8.56 2.64 -40.75
CA ALA A 2 -7.79 2.88 -39.53
C ALA A 2 -7.24 1.52 -39.07
N GLU A 3 -5.94 1.41 -38.84
CA GLU A 3 -5.37 0.22 -38.21
C GLU A 3 -6.06 0.03 -36.86
N GLU A 4 -6.74 -1.11 -36.67
CA GLU A 4 -7.24 -1.49 -35.35
C GLU A 4 -6.01 -1.65 -34.45
N GLY A 5 -5.88 -0.78 -33.45
CA GLY A 5 -4.79 -0.84 -32.47
C GLY A 5 -4.67 -2.23 -31.84
N GLU A 6 -3.46 -2.58 -31.39
CA GLU A 6 -3.16 -3.89 -30.82
C GLU A 6 -4.12 -4.19 -29.65
N ARG A 7 -4.74 -5.38 -29.68
CA ARG A 7 -5.72 -5.77 -28.66
C ARG A 7 -4.98 -6.23 -27.41
N VAL A 8 -5.45 -5.80 -26.25
CA VAL A 8 -4.88 -6.20 -24.97
C VAL A 8 -5.97 -6.50 -23.94
N GLY A 9 -5.93 -7.69 -23.36
CA GLY A 9 -6.77 -8.16 -22.28
C GLY A 9 -6.20 -7.78 -20.92
N ILE A 10 -6.96 -7.00 -20.14
CA ILE A 10 -6.49 -6.44 -18.87
C ILE A 10 -7.43 -6.87 -17.75
N LEU A 11 -6.90 -7.65 -16.79
CA LEU A 11 -7.59 -7.92 -15.54
C LEU A 11 -7.50 -6.71 -14.60
N VAL A 12 -8.60 -6.30 -13.98
CA VAL A 12 -8.62 -5.28 -12.93
C VAL A 12 -9.35 -5.81 -11.71
N VAL A 13 -8.62 -6.03 -10.62
CA VAL A 13 -9.23 -6.33 -9.30
C VAL A 13 -9.58 -5.00 -8.64
N SER A 14 -10.86 -4.79 -8.41
CA SER A 14 -11.46 -3.49 -8.15
C SER A 14 -12.10 -3.37 -6.78
N TYR A 15 -11.76 -2.28 -6.10
CA TYR A 15 -12.53 -1.71 -5.01
C TYR A 15 -12.39 -0.18 -5.00
N GLY A 16 -13.52 0.52 -4.90
CA GLY A 16 -13.56 1.99 -4.82
C GLY A 16 -13.23 2.72 -6.14
N SER A 17 -12.95 4.01 -6.02
CA SER A 17 -12.68 4.92 -7.15
C SER A 17 -11.32 4.70 -7.81
N ARG A 18 -10.32 4.21 -7.06
CA ARG A 18 -8.96 3.94 -7.58
C ARG A 18 -8.98 3.04 -8.81
N ALA A 19 -9.71 1.93 -8.75
CA ALA A 19 -9.83 1.00 -9.88
C ALA A 19 -10.63 1.59 -11.05
N ALA A 20 -11.66 2.40 -10.78
CA ALA A 20 -12.40 3.12 -11.81
C ALA A 20 -11.50 4.11 -12.57
N ALA A 21 -10.62 4.83 -11.85
CA ALA A 21 -9.64 5.72 -12.47
C ALA A 21 -8.62 4.97 -13.34
N VAL A 22 -8.19 3.77 -12.93
CA VAL A 22 -7.33 2.90 -13.75
C VAL A 22 -8.03 2.46 -15.02
N LEU A 23 -9.28 2.00 -14.93
CA LEU A 23 -10.08 1.61 -16.10
C LEU A 23 -10.25 2.76 -17.09
N GLU A 24 -10.59 3.96 -16.60
CA GLU A 24 -10.74 5.16 -17.42
C GLU A 24 -9.41 5.61 -18.06
N ALA A 25 -8.29 5.51 -17.35
CA ALA A 25 -7.00 5.87 -17.89
C ALA A 25 -6.58 4.92 -19.02
N LEU A 26 -6.77 3.61 -18.83
CA LEU A 26 -6.39 2.59 -19.80
C LEU A 26 -7.33 2.55 -21.02
N SER A 27 -8.62 2.92 -20.84
CA SER A 27 -9.58 2.97 -21.95
C SER A 27 -9.31 4.10 -22.95
N ARG A 28 -8.51 5.09 -22.56
CA ARG A 28 -8.11 6.24 -23.40
C ARG A 28 -6.82 6.01 -24.18
N SER A 29 -6.26 4.80 -24.14
CA SER A 29 -5.07 4.47 -24.93
C SER A 29 -5.34 4.67 -26.42
N GLU A 30 -4.45 5.40 -27.11
CA GLU A 30 -4.53 5.59 -28.56
C GLU A 30 -3.82 4.46 -29.33
N GLU A 31 -2.92 3.74 -28.65
CA GLU A 31 -2.11 2.66 -29.23
C GLU A 31 -2.76 1.28 -29.09
N TYR A 32 -3.46 1.05 -27.96
CA TYR A 32 -3.98 -0.26 -27.59
C TYR A 32 -5.50 -0.24 -27.45
N ASN A 33 -6.15 -1.28 -27.94
CA ASN A 33 -7.58 -1.52 -27.72
C ASN A 33 -7.77 -2.41 -26.49
N ALA A 34 -7.99 -1.78 -25.34
CA ALA A 34 -8.10 -2.45 -24.05
C ALA A 34 -9.44 -3.17 -23.86
N ARG A 35 -9.37 -4.46 -23.52
CA ARG A 35 -10.50 -5.31 -23.14
C ARG A 35 -10.42 -5.67 -21.66
N PHE A 36 -11.42 -5.30 -20.87
CA PHE A 36 -11.33 -5.39 -19.41
C PHE A 36 -12.02 -6.62 -18.80
N PHE A 37 -11.27 -7.36 -17.99
CA PHE A 37 -11.76 -8.42 -17.13
C PHE A 37 -11.80 -7.89 -15.70
N VAL A 38 -12.99 -7.58 -15.19
CA VAL A 38 -13.12 -6.88 -13.90
C VAL A 38 -13.62 -7.83 -12.82
N VAL A 39 -12.82 -7.98 -11.77
CA VAL A 39 -13.26 -8.56 -10.51
C VAL A 39 -13.62 -7.43 -9.56
N ASP A 40 -14.89 -7.25 -9.26
CA ASP A 40 -15.38 -6.11 -8.48
C ASP A 40 -15.88 -6.54 -7.11
N LYS A 41 -15.52 -5.79 -6.07
CA LYS A 41 -16.07 -6.00 -4.73
C LYS A 41 -17.55 -5.67 -4.62
N GLN A 42 -18.02 -4.60 -5.30
CA GLN A 42 -19.33 -3.99 -5.00
C GLN A 42 -20.22 -3.79 -6.24
N ARG A 43 -19.86 -4.37 -7.39
CA ARG A 43 -20.59 -4.19 -8.65
C ARG A 43 -20.75 -2.71 -9.02
N ASN A 44 -19.65 -1.98 -9.10
CA ASN A 44 -19.67 -0.58 -9.46
C ASN A 44 -20.22 -0.42 -10.91
N PRO A 45 -21.27 0.40 -11.13
CA PRO A 45 -21.85 0.58 -12.46
C PRO A 45 -20.88 1.12 -13.51
N PHE A 46 -19.92 1.95 -13.11
CA PHE A 46 -18.87 2.48 -13.98
C PHE A 46 -17.96 1.36 -14.49
N ASN A 47 -17.52 0.49 -13.60
CA ASN A 47 -16.68 -0.65 -13.94
C ASN A 47 -17.42 -1.65 -14.83
N LEU A 48 -18.70 -1.90 -14.52
CA LEU A 48 -19.55 -2.77 -15.33
C LEU A 48 -19.69 -2.23 -16.76
N ARG A 49 -19.86 -0.91 -16.94
CA ARG A 49 -19.91 -0.29 -18.26
C ARG A 49 -18.62 -0.46 -19.05
N HIS A 50 -17.47 -0.33 -18.39
CA HIS A 50 -16.16 -0.53 -19.03
C HIS A 50 -15.89 -1.99 -19.42
N ALA A 51 -16.34 -2.94 -18.59
CA ALA A 51 -16.13 -4.36 -18.85
C ALA A 51 -17.09 -4.92 -19.92
N VAL A 52 -18.39 -4.65 -19.79
CA VAL A 52 -19.46 -5.32 -20.57
C VAL A 52 -20.47 -4.36 -21.22
N GLY A 53 -20.35 -3.05 -21.00
CA GLY A 53 -21.31 -2.05 -21.46
C GLY A 53 -21.41 -1.97 -22.99
N LYS A 54 -22.55 -1.47 -23.49
CA LYS A 54 -22.65 -0.92 -24.84
C LYS A 54 -22.14 0.53 -24.75
N GLY A 55 -21.01 0.82 -25.39
CA GLY A 55 -20.36 2.12 -25.56
C GLY A 55 -20.84 3.30 -24.71
N THR A 56 -20.00 3.73 -23.76
CA THR A 56 -19.73 5.17 -23.56
C THR A 56 -18.27 5.51 -23.85
N ALA A 57 -17.55 4.62 -24.53
CA ALA A 57 -16.22 4.93 -25.02
C ALA A 57 -16.36 6.02 -26.09
N VAL A 58 -15.84 7.21 -25.78
CA VAL A 58 -15.34 8.12 -26.80
C VAL A 58 -14.12 7.40 -27.42
N GLY A 59 -14.38 6.46 -28.33
CA GLY A 59 -13.37 5.57 -28.91
C GLY A 59 -14.00 4.64 -29.93
N LYS A 60 -13.49 4.68 -31.16
CA LYS A 60 -14.04 4.00 -32.34
C LYS A 60 -13.83 2.47 -32.24
N GLY A 61 -14.92 1.70 -32.14
CA GLY A 61 -14.88 0.26 -32.45
C GLY A 61 -15.85 -0.61 -31.64
N THR A 62 -16.43 -1.60 -32.30
CA THR A 62 -17.28 -2.65 -31.75
C THR A 62 -16.47 -3.81 -31.16
N ALA A 63 -15.44 -3.51 -30.37
CA ALA A 63 -14.53 -4.52 -29.82
C ALA A 63 -15.28 -5.58 -28.99
N GLU A 64 -14.82 -6.83 -29.07
CA GLU A 64 -15.34 -7.93 -28.26
C GLU A 64 -15.26 -7.58 -26.77
N LYS A 65 -16.37 -7.77 -26.06
CA LYS A 65 -16.53 -7.30 -24.68
C LYS A 65 -15.71 -8.13 -23.71
N GLY A 66 -15.22 -7.50 -22.66
CA GLY A 66 -14.60 -8.18 -21.53
C GLY A 66 -15.64 -8.86 -20.63
N LYS A 67 -15.25 -9.19 -19.40
CA LYS A 67 -16.11 -9.88 -18.42
C LYS A 67 -16.10 -9.15 -17.09
N HIS A 68 -17.22 -9.21 -16.36
CA HIS A 68 -17.36 -8.62 -15.04
C HIS A 68 -17.89 -9.67 -14.08
N VAL A 69 -17.25 -9.81 -12.93
CA VAL A 69 -17.69 -10.68 -11.83
C VAL A 69 -17.68 -9.91 -10.52
N VAL A 70 -18.57 -10.28 -9.61
CA VAL A 70 -18.62 -9.70 -8.26
C VAL A 70 -18.07 -10.72 -7.27
N ILE A 71 -16.99 -10.35 -6.58
CA ILE A 71 -16.36 -11.14 -5.51
C ILE A 71 -16.28 -10.25 -4.25
N PRO A 72 -17.30 -10.26 -3.37
CA PRO A 72 -17.42 -9.27 -2.28
C PRO A 72 -16.32 -9.31 -1.21
N ASP A 73 -15.71 -10.46 -0.99
CA ASP A 73 -14.61 -10.65 -0.05
C ASP A 73 -13.23 -10.37 -0.68
N LEU A 74 -13.18 -10.26 -2.01
CA LEU A 74 -11.98 -10.25 -2.84
C LEU A 74 -11.02 -11.39 -2.44
N ASP A 75 -11.57 -12.58 -2.24
CA ASP A 75 -10.78 -13.77 -1.95
C ASP A 75 -9.82 -14.12 -3.09
N ALA A 76 -8.56 -14.39 -2.76
CA ALA A 76 -7.51 -14.64 -3.74
C ALA A 76 -7.77 -15.91 -4.56
N GLY A 77 -8.35 -16.95 -3.95
CA GLY A 77 -8.70 -18.20 -4.64
C GLY A 77 -9.77 -17.97 -5.68
N LYS A 78 -10.88 -17.32 -5.31
CA LYS A 78 -11.96 -16.99 -6.25
C LYS A 78 -11.51 -16.04 -7.36
N ILE A 79 -10.61 -15.10 -7.06
CA ILE A 79 -9.96 -14.26 -8.09
C ILE A 79 -9.19 -15.16 -9.06
N CYS A 80 -8.37 -16.09 -8.55
CA CYS A 80 -7.59 -17.00 -9.37
C CYS A 80 -8.47 -17.90 -10.25
N GLU A 81 -9.56 -18.45 -9.72
CA GLU A 81 -10.54 -19.23 -10.49
C GLU A 81 -11.11 -18.42 -11.67
N PHE A 82 -11.47 -17.16 -11.43
CA PHE A 82 -11.93 -16.27 -12.49
C PHE A 82 -10.84 -15.99 -13.53
N VAL A 83 -9.58 -15.78 -13.11
CA VAL A 83 -8.48 -15.58 -14.06
C VAL A 83 -8.23 -16.86 -14.86
N ALA A 84 -8.17 -18.02 -14.22
CA ALA A 84 -7.94 -19.30 -14.87
C ALA A 84 -8.98 -19.60 -15.96
N ALA A 85 -10.26 -19.30 -15.70
CA ALA A 85 -11.34 -19.45 -16.66
C ALA A 85 -11.25 -18.52 -17.89
N ASN A 86 -10.42 -17.49 -17.82
CA ASN A 86 -10.30 -16.43 -18.84
C ASN A 86 -8.85 -16.20 -19.29
N LYS A 87 -7.90 -17.06 -18.90
CA LYS A 87 -6.45 -16.80 -18.98
C LYS A 87 -5.97 -16.55 -20.41
N ASP A 88 -6.57 -17.21 -21.39
CA ASP A 88 -6.18 -17.11 -22.80
C ASP A 88 -6.61 -15.76 -23.42
N GLU A 89 -7.42 -14.98 -22.70
CA GLU A 89 -7.89 -13.65 -23.10
C GLU A 89 -7.32 -12.53 -22.21
N ILE A 90 -6.44 -12.85 -21.25
CA ILE A 90 -5.86 -11.89 -20.30
C ILE A 90 -4.34 -11.87 -20.46
N ASP A 91 -3.80 -10.74 -20.92
CA ASP A 91 -2.36 -10.55 -21.10
C ASP A 91 -1.67 -10.17 -19.79
N PHE A 92 -2.32 -9.36 -18.96
CA PHE A 92 -1.85 -9.01 -17.62
C PHE A 92 -2.99 -8.52 -16.73
N GLY A 93 -2.71 -8.36 -15.44
CA GLY A 93 -3.67 -7.78 -14.50
C GLY A 93 -3.12 -6.73 -13.56
N ILE A 94 -4.01 -5.91 -13.00
CA ILE A 94 -3.72 -4.90 -11.99
C ILE A 94 -4.57 -5.17 -10.76
N CYS A 95 -3.92 -5.39 -9.62
CA CYS A 95 -4.62 -5.50 -8.35
C CYS A 95 -4.56 -4.16 -7.61
N CYS A 96 -5.70 -3.46 -7.53
CA CYS A 96 -5.76 -2.17 -6.85
C CYS A 96 -5.87 -2.28 -5.31
N PRO A 97 -6.74 -3.13 -4.73
CA PRO A 97 -6.93 -3.19 -3.28
C PRO A 97 -5.81 -3.94 -2.55
N GLU A 98 -5.44 -3.44 -1.38
CA GLU A 98 -4.34 -3.93 -0.55
C GLU A 98 -4.60 -5.32 0.04
N LYS A 99 -5.84 -5.64 0.41
CA LYS A 99 -6.20 -6.91 1.04
C LYS A 99 -5.77 -8.14 0.20
N PRO A 100 -6.20 -8.30 -1.07
CA PRO A 100 -5.76 -9.43 -1.88
C PRO A 100 -4.25 -9.44 -2.17
N ILE A 101 -3.60 -8.27 -2.27
CA ILE A 101 -2.13 -8.18 -2.42
C ILE A 101 -1.43 -8.80 -1.19
N ILE A 102 -1.84 -8.38 0.01
CA ILE A 102 -1.30 -8.90 1.28
C ILE A 102 -1.57 -10.40 1.43
N SER A 103 -2.71 -10.88 0.94
CA SER A 103 -3.06 -12.30 0.93
C SER A 103 -2.31 -13.12 -0.14
N GLY A 104 -1.55 -12.48 -1.04
CA GLY A 104 -0.74 -13.17 -2.06
C GLY A 104 -1.49 -13.52 -3.35
N VAL A 105 -2.44 -12.68 -3.77
CA VAL A 105 -3.15 -12.87 -5.05
C VAL A 105 -2.18 -12.94 -6.24
N ARG A 106 -1.09 -12.16 -6.22
CA ARG A 106 -0.07 -12.19 -7.27
C ARG A 106 0.60 -13.55 -7.36
N ASP A 107 1.14 -14.01 -6.24
CA ASP A 107 1.86 -15.27 -6.17
C ASP A 107 0.98 -16.42 -6.68
N LEU A 108 -0.30 -16.45 -6.26
CA LEU A 108 -1.26 -17.48 -6.65
C LEU A 108 -1.65 -17.41 -8.13
N VAL A 109 -2.02 -16.23 -8.64
CA VAL A 109 -2.48 -16.09 -10.04
C VAL A 109 -1.33 -16.38 -11.01
N GLU A 110 -0.14 -15.85 -10.75
CA GLU A 110 1.04 -16.10 -11.60
C GLU A 110 1.43 -17.58 -11.60
N SER A 111 1.38 -18.27 -10.44
CA SER A 111 1.75 -19.70 -10.38
C SER A 111 0.75 -20.62 -11.07
N GLU A 112 -0.55 -20.37 -10.92
CA GLU A 112 -1.61 -21.25 -11.42
C GLU A 112 -1.97 -20.99 -12.89
N THR A 113 -1.85 -19.73 -13.35
CA THR A 113 -2.38 -19.32 -14.66
C THR A 113 -1.32 -18.81 -15.62
N GLY A 114 -0.14 -18.40 -15.11
CA GLY A 114 0.90 -17.74 -15.90
C GLY A 114 0.60 -16.27 -16.22
N VAL A 115 -0.57 -15.74 -15.85
CA VAL A 115 -0.94 -14.33 -16.11
C VAL A 115 -0.19 -13.40 -15.13
N PRO A 116 0.63 -12.47 -15.63
CA PRO A 116 1.40 -11.54 -14.78
C PRO A 116 0.49 -10.51 -14.10
N LEU A 117 0.75 -10.20 -12.82
CA LEU A 117 0.04 -9.17 -12.07
C LEU A 117 0.93 -8.00 -11.66
N LEU A 118 0.46 -6.78 -11.96
CA LEU A 118 1.01 -5.51 -11.53
C LEU A 118 0.58 -5.18 -10.09
N CYS A 119 1.25 -5.81 -9.14
CA CYS A 119 1.27 -5.48 -7.72
C CYS A 119 2.47 -6.18 -7.04
N PRO A 120 2.85 -5.85 -5.79
CA PRO A 120 3.87 -6.61 -5.09
C PRO A 120 3.46 -8.07 -4.87
N THR A 121 4.43 -8.98 -4.81
CA THR A 121 4.19 -10.32 -4.26
C THR A 121 3.92 -10.22 -2.76
N ARG A 122 3.33 -11.24 -2.14
CA ARG A 122 3.07 -11.30 -0.70
C ARG A 122 4.30 -10.99 0.12
N ARG A 123 5.45 -11.52 -0.30
CA ARG A 123 6.75 -11.28 0.36
C ARG A 123 7.13 -9.81 0.38
N PHE A 124 6.72 -9.01 -0.61
CA PHE A 124 7.04 -7.59 -0.74
C PHE A 124 5.85 -6.66 -0.45
N ALA A 125 4.75 -7.19 0.07
CA ALA A 125 3.57 -6.42 0.47
C ALA A 125 3.81 -5.69 1.80
N LEU A 126 4.67 -4.66 1.77
CA LEU A 126 5.12 -3.88 2.94
C LEU A 126 3.95 -3.26 3.73
N GLU A 127 2.84 -2.94 3.06
CA GLU A 127 1.63 -2.42 3.72
C GLU A 127 1.03 -3.39 4.75
N GLY A 128 1.36 -4.68 4.69
CA GLY A 128 0.89 -5.68 5.65
C GLY A 128 1.41 -5.52 7.09
N SER A 129 2.50 -4.78 7.32
CA SER A 129 3.08 -4.57 8.66
C SER A 129 3.82 -3.23 8.77
N LYS A 130 3.32 -2.34 9.63
CA LYS A 130 4.01 -1.08 9.96
C LYS A 130 5.32 -1.32 10.69
N ALA A 131 5.38 -2.34 11.54
CA ALA A 131 6.61 -2.74 12.21
C ALA A 131 7.69 -3.16 11.20
N TRP A 132 7.30 -3.88 10.14
CA TRP A 132 8.23 -4.25 9.08
C TRP A 132 8.71 -3.03 8.29
N GLN A 133 7.81 -2.10 7.94
CA GLN A 133 8.19 -0.82 7.30
C GLN A 133 9.22 -0.05 8.12
N ARG A 134 8.98 0.10 9.44
CA ARG A 134 9.90 0.81 10.33
C ARG A 134 11.25 0.10 10.46
N ARG A 135 11.29 -1.23 10.55
CA ARG A 135 12.56 -1.98 10.56
C ARG A 135 13.33 -1.84 9.25
N LEU A 136 12.63 -1.86 8.11
CA LEU A 136 13.24 -1.66 6.80
C LEU A 136 13.87 -0.26 6.70
N LEU A 137 13.14 0.79 7.11
CA LEU A 137 13.67 2.15 7.13
C LEU A 137 14.87 2.29 8.07
N ALA A 138 14.85 1.65 9.24
CA ALA A 138 15.99 1.64 10.15
C ALA A 138 17.25 1.03 9.51
N GLU A 139 17.09 0.05 8.62
CA GLU A 139 18.20 -0.57 7.90
C GLU A 139 18.67 0.28 6.70
N CYS A 140 17.74 0.81 5.90
CA CYS A 140 18.09 1.41 4.61
C CYS A 140 18.22 2.94 4.62
N CYS A 141 17.58 3.64 5.57
CA CYS A 141 17.51 5.10 5.66
C CYS A 141 17.13 5.54 7.09
N PRO A 142 17.97 5.24 8.10
CA PRO A 142 17.66 5.49 9.51
C PRO A 142 17.38 6.96 9.81
N GLU A 143 17.97 7.89 9.06
CA GLU A 143 17.78 9.34 9.22
C GLU A 143 16.37 9.82 8.84
N ALA A 144 15.64 9.05 8.04
CA ALA A 144 14.26 9.37 7.64
C ALA A 144 13.22 8.62 8.49
N ASN A 145 13.67 7.79 9.43
CA ASN A 145 12.79 6.97 10.23
C ASN A 145 12.50 7.67 11.57
N PRO A 146 11.23 7.96 11.89
CA PRO A 146 10.89 8.45 13.22
C PRO A 146 11.33 7.44 14.28
N ARG A 147 11.75 7.92 15.45
CA ARG A 147 11.99 7.08 16.63
C ARG A 147 10.73 6.28 16.92
N PHE A 148 10.88 4.96 17.07
CA PHE A 148 9.76 4.04 17.23
C PHE A 148 10.14 2.83 18.10
N GLU A 149 9.14 2.24 18.74
CA GLU A 149 9.23 0.93 19.38
C GLU A 149 8.06 0.05 18.95
N VAL A 150 8.31 -1.26 18.83
CA VAL A 150 7.33 -2.26 18.44
C VAL A 150 7.06 -3.17 19.61
N PHE A 151 5.81 -3.21 20.06
CA PHE A 151 5.35 -4.01 21.16
C PHE A 151 4.59 -5.22 20.63
N ARG A 152 4.95 -6.43 21.07
CA ARG A 152 4.19 -7.65 20.78
C ARG A 152 3.69 -8.30 22.06
N ARG A 153 2.50 -8.91 21.98
CA ARG A 153 1.87 -9.55 23.15
C ARG A 153 2.73 -10.64 23.79
N SER A 154 3.52 -11.34 22.99
CA SER A 154 4.47 -12.37 23.42
C SER A 154 5.58 -11.87 24.33
N ASP A 155 5.87 -10.57 24.31
CA ASP A 155 7.04 -10.00 24.97
C ASP A 155 6.73 -9.59 26.42
N TYR A 156 5.47 -9.71 26.85
CA TYR A 156 4.98 -9.25 28.14
C TYR A 156 4.01 -10.27 28.73
N THR A 157 4.10 -10.51 30.04
CA THR A 157 3.18 -11.42 30.74
C THR A 157 1.99 -10.65 31.30
N THR A 158 2.26 -9.47 31.88
CA THR A 158 1.25 -8.65 32.58
C THR A 158 0.98 -7.31 31.89
N ARG A 159 -0.18 -6.70 32.20
CA ARG A 159 -0.53 -5.36 31.72
C ARG A 159 0.43 -4.32 32.24
N GLU A 160 0.87 -4.46 33.48
CA GLU A 160 1.79 -3.57 34.18
C GLU A 160 3.19 -3.59 33.54
N GLU A 161 3.66 -4.76 33.08
CA GLU A 161 4.92 -4.88 32.33
C GLU A 161 4.88 -4.12 31.00
N ALA A 162 3.82 -4.33 30.21
CA ALA A 162 3.63 -3.60 28.96
C ALA A 162 3.54 -2.08 29.21
N LYS A 163 2.84 -1.68 30.27
CA LYS A 163 2.73 -0.28 30.70
C LYS A 163 4.09 0.33 31.01
N ARG A 164 4.92 -0.35 31.80
CA ARG A 164 6.29 0.08 32.11
C ARG A 164 7.15 0.21 30.86
N ALA A 165 7.02 -0.71 29.90
CA ALA A 165 7.78 -0.63 28.65
C ALA A 165 7.35 0.56 27.79
N VAL A 166 6.03 0.80 27.65
CA VAL A 166 5.53 1.99 26.95
C VAL A 166 6.03 3.26 27.63
N TRP A 167 5.96 3.35 28.97
CA TRP A 167 6.48 4.53 29.67
C TRP A 167 7.96 4.75 29.50
N ARG A 168 8.79 3.70 29.57
CA ARG A 168 10.22 3.81 29.30
C ARG A 168 10.49 4.42 27.93
N PHE A 169 9.77 3.97 26.90
CA PHE A 169 9.88 4.57 25.57
C PHE A 169 9.49 6.07 25.59
N LEU A 170 8.36 6.42 26.22
CA LEU A 170 7.93 7.81 26.35
C LEU A 170 8.91 8.70 27.14
N ASP A 171 9.62 8.13 28.11
CA ASP A 171 10.68 8.86 28.83
C ASP A 171 11.88 9.17 27.92
N GLU A 172 12.12 8.36 26.89
CA GLU A 172 13.18 8.57 25.91
C GLU A 172 12.77 9.50 24.75
N VAL A 173 11.53 9.43 24.27
CA VAL A 173 11.05 10.19 23.08
C VAL A 173 10.16 11.39 23.40
N GLY A 174 9.60 11.46 24.62
CA GLY A 174 8.56 12.41 24.98
C GLY A 174 7.14 11.86 24.77
N ASP A 175 6.14 12.65 25.17
CA ASP A 175 4.73 12.22 25.17
C ASP A 175 4.04 12.39 23.81
N GLU A 176 4.59 13.24 22.95
CA GLU A 176 4.06 13.52 21.61
C GLU A 176 4.32 12.35 20.65
N VAL A 177 3.50 11.31 20.75
CA VAL A 177 3.61 10.08 19.96
C VAL A 177 2.32 9.72 19.25
N ALA A 178 2.44 8.83 18.26
CA ALA A 178 1.33 8.11 17.66
C ALA A 178 1.37 6.63 18.04
N VAL A 179 0.20 6.06 18.34
CA VAL A 179 0.00 4.64 18.68
C VAL A 179 -0.77 3.97 17.55
N LYS A 180 -0.18 2.96 16.91
CA LYS A 180 -0.71 2.36 15.67
C LYS A 180 -0.75 0.83 15.74
N PRO A 181 -1.81 0.17 15.26
CA PRO A 181 -1.77 -1.27 15.04
C PRO A 181 -0.76 -1.61 13.95
N ASP A 182 -0.01 -2.70 14.12
CA ASP A 182 0.97 -3.18 13.15
C ASP A 182 0.31 -3.56 11.83
N LYS A 183 -0.71 -4.42 11.89
CA LYS A 183 -1.49 -4.84 10.71
C LYS A 183 -2.47 -3.75 10.25
N PRO A 184 -2.82 -3.69 8.95
CA PRO A 184 -3.87 -2.81 8.44
C PRO A 184 -5.22 -3.05 9.13
N ALA A 185 -5.87 -1.97 9.54
CA ALA A 185 -7.20 -1.97 10.12
C ALA A 185 -8.12 -0.94 9.43
N ALA A 186 -7.91 -0.70 8.13
CA ALA A 186 -8.66 0.27 7.32
C ALA A 186 -8.78 1.66 7.97
N GLY A 187 -7.67 2.18 8.52
CA GLY A 187 -7.61 3.48 9.19
C GLY A 187 -8.17 3.52 10.62
N LYS A 188 -8.72 2.40 11.14
CA LYS A 188 -9.20 2.32 12.53
C LYS A 188 -8.06 1.96 13.48
N GLY A 189 -8.09 2.53 14.68
CA GLY A 189 -7.14 2.21 15.76
C GLY A 189 -5.83 3.02 15.78
N VAL A 190 -5.60 3.94 14.84
CA VAL A 190 -4.48 4.89 14.96
C VAL A 190 -4.88 6.00 15.93
N GLY A 191 -4.12 6.17 17.00
CA GLY A 191 -4.25 7.28 17.95
C GLY A 191 -3.04 8.20 17.86
N VAL A 192 -3.25 9.50 18.06
CA VAL A 192 -2.19 10.52 18.04
C VAL A 192 -2.35 11.43 19.25
N TRP A 193 -1.24 11.76 19.91
CA TRP A 193 -1.21 12.70 21.02
C TRP A 193 -1.81 14.06 20.64
N GLY A 194 -2.61 14.63 21.54
CA GLY A 194 -3.36 15.87 21.33
C GLY A 194 -4.69 15.69 20.60
N ASP A 195 -4.77 14.72 19.68
CA ASP A 195 -6.02 14.42 18.95
C ASP A 195 -6.90 13.40 19.71
N HIS A 196 -6.29 12.32 20.18
CA HIS A 196 -7.01 11.14 20.71
C HIS A 196 -6.80 10.96 22.21
N PHE A 197 -5.68 11.46 22.72
CA PHE A 197 -5.31 11.38 24.13
C PHE A 197 -4.43 12.57 24.50
N THR A 198 -4.59 13.06 25.72
CA THR A 198 -3.84 14.20 26.28
C THR A 198 -3.10 13.83 27.57
N SER A 199 -3.10 12.55 27.94
CA SER A 199 -2.37 12.01 29.08
C SER A 199 -1.80 10.63 28.77
N ARG A 200 -0.69 10.28 29.43
CA ARG A 200 -0.07 8.94 29.31
C ARG A 200 -1.04 7.81 29.68
N GLY A 201 -1.97 8.06 30.61
CA GLY A 201 -3.01 7.11 30.98
C GLY A 201 -3.95 6.79 29.82
N GLN A 202 -4.52 7.83 29.20
CA GLN A 202 -5.40 7.67 28.03
C GLN A 202 -4.67 7.04 26.84
N LEU A 203 -3.43 7.44 26.58
CA LEU A 203 -2.56 6.82 25.58
C LEU A 203 -2.45 5.31 25.84
N PHE A 204 -2.17 4.93 27.09
CA PHE A 204 -2.02 3.52 27.44
C PHE A 204 -3.32 2.73 27.32
N GLU A 205 -4.48 3.30 27.65
CA GLU A 205 -5.77 2.63 27.41
C GLU A 205 -6.00 2.38 25.92
N HIS A 206 -5.70 3.37 25.07
CA HIS A 206 -5.76 3.21 23.61
C HIS A 206 -4.79 2.14 23.11
N PHE A 207 -3.53 2.18 23.56
CA PHE A 207 -2.53 1.15 23.29
C PHE A 207 -3.05 -0.24 23.70
N TRP A 208 -3.56 -0.38 24.92
CA TRP A 208 -4.00 -1.66 25.47
C TRP A 208 -5.18 -2.24 24.68
N SER A 209 -6.11 -1.39 24.23
CA SER A 209 -7.24 -1.81 23.40
C SER A 209 -6.81 -2.48 22.08
N ILE A 210 -5.71 -2.01 21.48
CA ILE A 210 -5.14 -2.62 20.26
C ILE A 210 -4.37 -3.89 20.62
N PHE A 211 -3.58 -3.81 21.70
CA PHE A 211 -2.67 -4.84 22.14
C PHE A 211 -3.39 -6.12 22.58
N GLU A 212 -4.52 -5.97 23.29
CA GLU A 212 -5.39 -7.07 23.71
C GLU A 212 -6.10 -7.74 22.53
N GLY A 213 -6.38 -6.98 21.47
CA GLY A 213 -6.91 -7.50 20.20
C GLY A 213 -5.94 -8.39 19.41
N GLY A 214 -4.75 -8.70 19.95
CA GLY A 214 -3.79 -9.64 19.38
C GLY A 214 -2.94 -9.06 18.24
N SER A 215 -3.05 -7.76 17.97
CA SER A 215 -2.18 -7.06 17.01
C SER A 215 -0.92 -6.58 17.71
N GLY A 216 0.22 -6.61 17.01
CA GLY A 216 1.38 -5.82 17.43
C GLY A 216 1.05 -4.33 17.43
N VAL A 217 1.70 -3.56 18.29
CA VAL A 217 1.52 -2.10 18.37
C VAL A 217 2.83 -1.40 18.07
N VAL A 218 2.79 -0.41 17.20
CA VAL A 218 3.91 0.50 16.94
C VAL A 218 3.61 1.81 17.65
N VAL A 219 4.51 2.24 18.54
CA VAL A 219 4.49 3.58 19.12
C VAL A 219 5.65 4.34 18.50
N GLU A 220 5.38 5.51 17.93
CA GLU A 220 6.38 6.31 17.21
C GLU A 220 6.23 7.79 17.54
N GLU A 221 7.33 8.55 17.47
CA GLU A 221 7.29 9.99 17.65
C GLU A 221 6.33 10.67 16.65
N LYS A 222 5.59 11.66 17.14
CA LYS A 222 4.71 12.49 16.32
C LYS A 222 5.57 13.43 15.48
N LEU A 223 5.47 13.31 14.17
CA LEU A 223 6.13 14.22 13.24
C LEU A 223 5.19 15.40 12.91
N GLU A 224 5.72 16.62 13.05
CA GLU A 224 5.04 17.84 12.63
C GLU A 224 5.56 18.32 11.28
N GLY A 225 4.66 18.75 10.41
CA GLY A 225 5.01 19.23 9.08
C GLY A 225 3.86 19.13 8.09
N GLU A 226 4.17 19.44 6.83
CA GLU A 226 3.21 19.29 5.75
C GLU A 226 3.24 17.87 5.19
N GLU A 227 2.07 17.22 5.09
CA GLU A 227 1.94 15.89 4.53
C GLU A 227 1.85 15.93 3.00
N SER A 228 2.57 15.02 2.34
CA SER A 228 2.48 14.78 0.90
C SER A 228 2.54 13.28 0.61
N SER A 229 1.81 12.87 -0.43
CA SER A 229 1.79 11.52 -0.97
C SER A 229 2.69 11.44 -2.20
N PHE A 230 3.72 10.60 -2.12
CA PHE A 230 4.63 10.29 -3.21
C PHE A 230 4.38 8.87 -3.71
N GLN A 231 4.16 8.70 -5.00
CA GLN A 231 3.88 7.41 -5.63
C GLN A 231 4.83 7.18 -6.80
N ALA A 232 5.17 5.92 -7.07
CA ALA A 232 6.02 5.56 -8.19
C ALA A 232 5.67 4.16 -8.70
N PHE A 233 5.78 3.94 -10.00
CA PHE A 233 5.85 2.58 -10.54
C PHE A 233 7.21 1.97 -10.19
N CYS A 234 7.23 0.67 -9.90
CA CYS A 234 8.44 -0.06 -9.54
C CYS A 234 8.48 -1.41 -10.24
N ASP A 235 9.57 -1.69 -10.97
CA ASP A 235 9.84 -3.03 -11.57
C ASP A 235 10.78 -3.89 -10.70
N GLY A 236 11.09 -3.43 -9.49
CA GLY A 236 12.04 -4.05 -8.55
C GLY A 236 13.49 -3.58 -8.69
N LYS A 237 13.81 -2.87 -9.78
CA LYS A 237 15.14 -2.29 -10.07
C LYS A 237 15.11 -0.78 -10.31
N ARG A 238 14.03 -0.28 -10.90
CA ARG A 238 13.83 1.12 -11.29
C ARG A 238 12.53 1.63 -10.70
N LEU A 239 12.49 2.95 -10.49
CA LEU A 239 11.30 3.67 -10.08
C LEU A 239 10.97 4.72 -11.15
N ALA A 240 9.71 4.81 -11.54
CA ALA A 240 9.18 5.91 -12.33
C ALA A 240 8.22 6.72 -11.45
N ALA A 241 8.67 7.87 -10.97
CA ALA A 241 7.93 8.72 -10.06
C ALA A 241 6.68 9.31 -10.73
N LEU A 242 5.57 9.33 -10.00
CA LEU A 242 4.34 10.01 -10.36
C LEU A 242 4.33 11.42 -9.76
N PRO A 243 3.49 12.34 -10.25
CA PRO A 243 3.35 13.67 -9.66
C PRO A 243 2.99 13.61 -8.17
N ASP A 244 3.57 14.50 -7.38
CA ASP A 244 3.27 14.64 -5.96
C ASP A 244 1.80 14.98 -5.74
N THR A 245 1.17 14.24 -4.83
CA THR A 245 -0.22 14.45 -4.44
C THR A 245 -0.29 14.80 -2.95
N ARG A 246 -1.42 15.36 -2.52
CA ARG A 246 -1.71 15.54 -1.09
C ARG A 246 -3.11 15.02 -0.82
N ASP A 247 -3.20 14.18 0.20
CA ASP A 247 -4.46 13.66 0.72
C ASP A 247 -4.94 14.55 1.87
N TYR A 248 -6.25 14.74 1.96
CA TYR A 248 -6.94 15.42 3.04
C TYR A 248 -7.69 14.37 3.86
N LYS A 249 -7.06 13.92 4.94
CA LYS A 249 -7.61 12.85 5.80
C LYS A 249 -8.68 13.33 6.77
N ARG A 250 -8.74 14.63 7.03
CA ARG A 250 -9.69 15.24 7.98
C ARG A 250 -11.05 15.42 7.32
N ALA A 251 -12.10 15.24 8.12
CA ALA A 251 -13.46 15.17 7.61
C ALA A 251 -14.12 16.50 7.32
N PHE A 252 -13.61 17.57 7.95
CA PHE A 252 -14.12 18.91 7.81
C PHE A 252 -13.01 19.87 7.39
N ASP A 253 -13.40 21.01 6.86
CA ASP A 253 -12.49 22.08 6.46
C ASP A 253 -11.58 22.53 7.61
N GLY A 254 -10.38 22.98 7.26
CA GLY A 254 -9.39 23.44 8.25
C GLY A 254 -8.76 22.30 9.06
N ASP A 255 -8.67 21.09 8.49
CA ASP A 255 -8.10 19.91 9.14
C ASP A 255 -8.83 19.47 10.43
N LEU A 256 -10.16 19.64 10.46
CA LEU A 256 -11.01 19.31 11.60
C LEU A 256 -11.71 17.95 11.46
N GLY A 257 -12.11 17.38 12.60
CA GLY A 257 -12.87 16.12 12.66
C GLY A 257 -12.03 14.85 12.64
N GLN A 258 -12.73 13.71 12.63
CA GLN A 258 -12.10 12.38 12.67
C GLN A 258 -11.30 12.09 11.39
N LYS A 259 -10.16 11.42 11.53
CA LYS A 259 -9.36 10.95 10.39
C LYS A 259 -10.15 9.89 9.63
N ARG A 260 -10.33 10.09 8.33
CA ARG A 260 -10.90 9.13 7.39
C ARG A 260 -9.80 8.62 6.47
N VAL A 261 -10.08 7.50 5.80
CA VAL A 261 -9.11 6.83 4.92
C VAL A 261 -8.70 7.76 3.76
N GLU A 262 -9.63 8.55 3.22
CA GLU A 262 -9.42 9.58 2.20
C GLU A 262 -10.73 10.39 2.03
N TRP A 263 -10.68 11.71 1.83
CA TRP A 263 -11.86 12.52 1.43
C TRP A 263 -11.80 13.04 -0.01
N ALA A 264 -10.61 13.31 -0.56
CA ALA A 264 -10.41 13.74 -1.94
C ALA A 264 -8.91 13.68 -2.36
N LEU A 265 -8.65 13.34 -3.63
CA LEU A 265 -7.31 13.42 -4.26
C LEU A 265 -7.18 14.65 -5.18
N THR A 266 -6.22 15.51 -4.82
CA THR A 266 -5.44 16.49 -5.61
C THR A 266 -5.99 17.82 -6.15
N ARG A 267 -5.30 18.90 -5.75
CA ARG A 267 -4.52 19.73 -6.70
C ARG A 267 -3.09 19.16 -6.78
N THR A 268 -2.46 19.18 -7.96
CA THR A 268 -0.98 19.16 -8.05
C THR A 268 -0.45 20.21 -7.08
N VAL A 269 0.61 19.92 -6.33
CA VAL A 269 1.28 20.94 -5.51
C VAL A 269 1.76 22.04 -6.45
N ARG A 270 0.93 23.08 -6.68
CA ARG A 270 1.34 24.27 -7.41
C ARG A 270 2.46 24.86 -6.57
N THR A 271 3.64 24.94 -7.17
CA THR A 271 4.84 25.62 -6.68
C THR A 271 4.57 27.12 -6.50
N GLY A 272 3.74 27.46 -5.51
CA GLY A 272 3.37 28.82 -5.12
C GLY A 272 3.87 29.22 -3.74
N CYS A 273 4.59 28.34 -3.02
CA CYS A 273 5.11 28.64 -1.70
C CYS A 273 6.47 29.37 -1.82
N ARG A 274 6.47 30.69 -1.56
CA ARG A 274 7.67 31.56 -1.70
C ARG A 274 8.85 31.15 -0.82
N SER A 275 8.64 30.33 0.21
CA SER A 275 9.71 29.82 1.09
C SER A 275 10.52 28.67 0.49
N TRP A 276 10.04 28.03 -0.58
CA TRP A 276 10.71 26.89 -1.24
C TRP A 276 11.68 27.27 -2.37
N ARG A 277 11.96 28.56 -2.58
CA ARG A 277 12.91 29.03 -3.62
C ARG A 277 14.38 28.97 -3.19
N SER A 278 14.70 28.84 -1.90
CA SER A 278 16.08 28.92 -1.42
C SER A 278 16.82 27.58 -1.31
N GLY A 279 16.20 26.44 -1.67
CA GLY A 279 16.80 25.12 -1.58
C GLY A 279 16.92 24.42 -2.94
N THR A 280 18.05 24.61 -3.62
CA THR A 280 18.44 24.03 -4.92
C THR A 280 18.00 22.57 -5.11
N GLY A 281 17.48 22.25 -6.31
CA GLY A 281 17.06 20.90 -6.74
C GLY A 281 18.12 19.77 -6.65
N ARG A 282 19.36 20.06 -6.25
CA ARG A 282 20.40 19.06 -5.93
C ARG A 282 20.07 18.18 -4.72
N LYS A 283 19.43 18.72 -3.67
CA LYS A 283 19.15 17.94 -2.45
C LYS A 283 18.13 16.80 -2.69
N ARG A 284 17.23 16.96 -3.67
CA ARG A 284 16.18 15.98 -4.01
C ARG A 284 16.74 14.74 -4.72
N SER A 285 17.64 14.94 -5.68
CA SER A 285 18.33 13.84 -6.37
C SER A 285 19.29 13.08 -5.45
N ASP A 286 19.86 13.75 -4.45
CA ASP A 286 20.79 13.12 -3.51
C ASP A 286 20.07 12.23 -2.48
N TRP A 287 18.91 12.66 -1.97
CA TRP A 287 18.07 11.82 -1.11
C TRP A 287 17.64 10.54 -1.83
N PHE A 288 17.16 10.68 -3.06
CA PHE A 288 16.72 9.54 -3.86
C PHE A 288 17.88 8.58 -4.22
N ARG A 289 19.03 9.12 -4.63
CA ARG A 289 20.23 8.31 -4.87
C ARG A 289 20.68 7.58 -3.59
N ARG A 290 20.53 8.19 -2.40
CA ARG A 290 20.86 7.56 -1.12
C ARG A 290 19.88 6.44 -0.77
N PHE A 291 18.57 6.67 -0.86
CA PHE A 291 17.55 5.63 -0.61
C PHE A 291 17.70 4.43 -1.56
N SER A 292 17.88 4.67 -2.86
CA SER A 292 18.10 3.59 -3.84
C SER A 292 19.39 2.80 -3.58
N ARG A 293 20.47 3.46 -3.13
CA ARG A 293 21.74 2.80 -2.77
C ARG A 293 21.66 2.03 -1.46
N GLY A 294 20.99 2.56 -0.43
CA GLY A 294 20.76 1.88 0.85
C GLY A 294 19.96 0.60 0.69
N CYS A 295 18.88 0.65 -0.10
CA CYS A 295 18.06 -0.53 -0.43
C CYS A 295 18.79 -1.58 -1.30
N ALA A 296 19.84 -1.21 -2.03
CA ALA A 296 20.67 -2.17 -2.76
C ALA A 296 21.63 -2.91 -1.81
N GLY A 297 22.16 -2.23 -0.78
CA GLY A 297 23.06 -2.81 0.22
C GLY A 297 22.38 -3.79 1.18
N ALA A 298 21.12 -3.55 1.56
CA ALA A 298 20.34 -4.45 2.41
C ALA A 298 20.11 -5.84 1.76
N ARG A 299 20.08 -5.93 0.42
CA ARG A 299 19.87 -7.20 -0.31
C ARG A 299 20.99 -8.21 -0.11
N SER A 300 22.22 -7.78 0.16
CA SER A 300 23.35 -8.71 0.32
C SER A 300 23.29 -9.47 1.66
N ARG A 301 22.68 -8.88 2.69
CA ARG A 301 22.61 -9.49 4.04
C ARG A 301 21.42 -10.43 4.23
N VAL A 302 20.31 -10.19 3.53
CA VAL A 302 19.13 -11.09 3.56
C VAL A 302 19.40 -12.39 2.78
N GLY A 303 20.40 -12.43 1.90
CA GLY A 303 20.81 -13.63 1.15
C GLY A 303 21.65 -14.62 1.94
N GLU A 304 22.36 -14.18 2.99
CA GLU A 304 23.29 -15.03 3.76
C GLU A 304 22.63 -15.74 4.95
N SER A 305 21.56 -15.18 5.53
CA SER A 305 20.84 -15.82 6.65
C SER A 305 19.95 -17.01 6.23
N GLY A 306 19.82 -17.29 4.93
CA GLY A 306 18.98 -18.38 4.39
C GLY A 306 19.73 -19.64 3.98
N ARG A 307 21.06 -19.74 4.19
CA ARG A 307 21.89 -20.90 3.76
C ARG A 307 22.54 -21.70 4.87
N ALA A 308 22.32 -21.38 6.15
CA ALA A 308 22.94 -22.08 7.28
C ALA A 308 21.92 -22.87 8.13
N SER A 309 21.22 -23.84 7.54
CA SER A 309 20.59 -24.95 8.30
C SER A 309 20.16 -26.05 7.34
N GLY A 310 21.09 -26.92 6.95
CA GLY A 310 20.79 -28.04 6.06
C GLY A 310 21.93 -29.05 5.99
N GLY A 311 21.88 -30.06 6.85
CA GLY A 311 22.49 -31.37 6.59
C GLY A 311 23.77 -31.69 7.36
N THR A 312 23.66 -32.57 8.35
CA THR A 312 24.29 -33.91 8.31
C THR A 312 23.72 -34.78 9.43
N THR A 313 22.83 -35.70 9.06
CA THR A 313 22.57 -36.96 9.78
C THR A 313 23.42 -38.04 9.12
N GLY A 314 24.14 -38.85 9.91
CA GLY A 314 24.81 -40.03 9.35
C GLY A 314 25.87 -40.70 10.20
N ARG A 315 25.41 -41.65 11.04
CA ARG A 315 26.03 -42.93 11.46
C ARG A 315 27.21 -42.90 12.44
N GLY A 316 27.03 -43.69 13.50
CA GLY A 316 27.97 -43.99 14.58
C GLY A 316 27.19 -44.35 15.82
#